data_AF-A0A2U1UC38-F1
#
_entry.id   AF-A0A2U1UC38-F1
#
_cell.length_a   1.000
_cell.length_b   1.000
_cell.length_c   1.000
_cell.angle_alpha   90.00
_cell.angle_beta   90.00
_cell.angle_gamma   90.00
#
_symmetry.space_group_name_H-M   'P 1'
#
loop_
_entity.id
_entity.type
_entity.pdbx_description
1 polymer ?
#
loop_
_entity_poly.entity_id
_entity_poly.type
_entity_poly.pdbx_seq_one_letter_code
_entity_poly.pdbx_strand_id
1 'polypeptide(L)'
;VDRVLADDLVVTLSNGEQVTIRAGEQSVAYSVPAQGDDVYADAGSITLGLTDASVAGRVFEDLQLGGDATVNITDTVDTTTLTLGDVTVAEGSDSATVSATLSNPTDRAFTVTLSNGATITFAAGATIATSSAFAVQSDDVYQDGESYTLRVTDAGEHNFEQLDTSDTATVTVTDTVDTVNVTIDSNGDVTEAQDVVFTVKVDRVLADDLVVTLSNGEQVTIRAGEQSVAYTVPAQGDDVYADAGSVTVGLDKAEVAGKTFEDLQLGAPATVQISDTTDTTTLTLGDITVAEGSDSATVSATLSNPTDRAFTVTLSNGATITFAAGATTGTSSAFAVQGDDVYQDGESYTLSVT
;
A
#
# COMPACT_ATOMS: atom_id res chain seq x y z
N VAL A 1 47.84 70.72 13.39
CA VAL A 1 48.10 71.97 14.14
C VAL A 1 47.47 73.16 13.42
N ASP A 2 47.05 74.19 14.16
CA ASP A 2 46.42 75.40 13.60
C ASP A 2 47.42 76.35 12.91
N ARG A 3 48.72 76.17 13.16
CA ARG A 3 49.83 76.96 12.62
C ARG A 3 51.03 76.09 12.31
N VAL A 4 51.89 76.55 11.40
CA VAL A 4 53.16 75.87 11.09
C VAL A 4 54.15 76.10 12.24
N LEU A 5 54.83 75.03 12.67
CA LEU A 5 55.89 75.07 13.67
C LEU A 5 57.27 74.95 13.01
N ALA A 6 58.28 75.58 13.63
CA ALA A 6 59.66 75.56 13.15
C ALA A 6 60.44 74.29 13.57
N ASP A 7 59.89 73.52 14.50
CA ASP A 7 60.46 72.30 15.03
C ASP A 7 59.41 71.18 14.94
N ASP A 8 59.86 69.93 15.00
CA ASP A 8 58.98 68.76 14.97
C ASP A 8 58.07 68.73 16.22
N LEU A 9 56.78 68.47 16.00
CA LEU A 9 55.80 68.26 17.06
C LEU A 9 55.49 66.77 17.18
N VAL A 10 55.77 66.20 18.35
CA VAL A 10 55.41 64.83 18.68
C VAL A 10 54.05 64.85 19.38
N VAL A 11 53.07 64.18 18.79
CA VAL A 11 51.72 64.04 19.34
C VAL A 11 51.55 62.60 19.83
N THR A 12 51.12 62.44 21.07
CA THR A 12 50.77 61.13 21.65
C THR A 12 49.26 60.92 21.51
N LEU A 13 48.87 59.80 20.91
CA LEU A 13 47.50 59.38 20.71
C LEU A 13 46.97 58.63 21.95
N SER A 14 45.64 58.48 22.06
CA SER A 14 45.01 57.77 23.19
C SER A 14 45.33 56.28 23.26
N ASN A 15 45.75 55.67 22.15
CA ASN A 15 46.25 54.29 22.11
C ASN A 15 47.74 54.17 22.52
N GLY A 16 48.39 55.27 22.91
CA GLY A 16 49.78 55.30 23.34
C GLY A 16 50.81 55.41 22.22
N GLU A 17 50.37 55.38 20.96
CA GLU A 17 51.27 55.60 19.82
C GLU A 17 51.60 57.08 19.64
N GLN A 18 52.74 57.36 19.01
CA GLN A 18 53.20 58.71 18.75
C GLN A 18 53.30 58.97 17.25
N VAL A 19 52.84 60.15 16.84
CA VAL A 19 52.98 60.65 15.47
C VAL A 19 53.71 61.98 15.48
N THR A 20 54.62 62.17 14.52
CA THR A 20 55.41 63.39 14.42
C THR A 20 54.90 64.24 13.25
N ILE A 21 54.42 65.43 13.54
CA ILE A 21 54.21 66.48 12.53
C ILE A 21 55.57 67.17 12.34
N ARG A 22 56.16 67.04 11.14
CA ARG A 22 57.49 67.58 10.88
C ARG A 22 57.48 69.10 10.84
N ALA A 23 58.61 69.71 11.18
CA ALA A 23 58.82 71.14 11.04
C ALA A 23 58.43 71.61 9.61
N GLY A 24 57.64 72.70 9.52
CA GLY A 24 57.12 73.19 8.25
C GLY A 24 55.79 72.57 7.79
N GLU A 25 55.34 71.47 8.39
CA GLU A 25 54.06 70.81 8.08
C GLU A 25 52.97 71.18 9.11
N GLN A 26 51.70 70.98 8.74
CA GLN A 26 50.56 71.25 9.63
C GLN A 26 49.79 69.99 10.04
N SER A 27 50.05 68.87 9.37
CA SER A 27 49.32 67.61 9.55
C SER A 27 50.22 66.44 9.21
N VAL A 28 50.00 65.33 9.90
CA VAL A 28 50.55 64.02 9.55
C VAL A 28 49.40 63.02 9.52
N ALA A 29 49.46 62.05 8.62
CA ALA A 29 48.48 60.98 8.57
C ALA A 29 48.82 59.89 9.58
N TYR A 30 47.78 59.32 10.18
CA TYR A 30 47.86 58.12 11.00
C TYR A 30 46.88 57.08 10.43
N SER A 31 47.30 55.83 10.30
CA SER A 31 46.47 54.77 9.71
C SER A 31 46.49 53.55 10.61
N VAL A 32 45.30 53.00 10.85
CA VAL A 32 45.08 51.73 11.56
C VAL A 32 44.71 50.67 10.52
N PRO A 33 45.11 49.40 10.67
CA PRO A 33 44.66 48.32 9.79
C PRO A 33 43.13 48.22 9.72
N ALA A 34 42.60 47.79 8.56
CA ALA A 34 41.18 47.42 8.44
C ALA A 34 40.87 46.16 9.29
N GLN A 35 39.62 45.99 9.72
CA GLN A 35 39.22 44.94 10.67
C GLN A 35 39.22 43.51 10.09
N GLY A 36 39.36 43.36 8.77
CA GLY A 36 39.20 42.08 8.08
C GLY A 36 37.98 42.14 7.16
N ASP A 37 37.72 41.06 6.44
CA ASP A 37 36.50 40.85 5.66
C ASP A 37 36.20 39.35 5.77
N ASP A 38 35.08 39.00 6.37
CA ASP A 38 34.60 37.62 6.51
C ASP A 38 33.08 37.54 6.31
N VAL A 39 32.43 36.48 6.81
CA VAL A 39 31.00 36.23 6.56
C VAL A 39 30.13 36.46 7.79
N TYR A 40 30.73 36.96 8.87
CA TYR A 40 30.08 37.15 10.16
C TYR A 40 29.89 38.62 10.48
N ALA A 41 28.71 38.95 11.02
CA ALA A 41 28.38 40.32 11.35
C ALA A 41 29.33 40.91 12.42
N ASP A 42 30.21 41.85 12.05
CA ASP A 42 31.29 42.33 12.92
C ASP A 42 31.54 43.86 12.93
N ALA A 43 30.55 44.65 12.51
CA ALA A 43 30.62 46.12 12.50
C ALA A 43 31.22 46.75 13.78
N GLY A 44 32.08 47.76 13.61
CA GLY A 44 32.87 48.33 14.70
C GLY A 44 33.04 49.86 14.65
N SER A 45 33.73 50.40 15.66
CA SER A 45 34.17 51.79 15.65
C SER A 45 35.54 51.92 16.30
N ILE A 46 36.36 52.84 15.79
CA ILE A 46 37.66 53.19 16.33
C ILE A 46 37.59 54.64 16.79
N THR A 47 37.83 54.89 18.07
CA THR A 47 37.89 56.25 18.64
C THR A 47 39.30 56.54 19.11
N LEU A 48 39.91 57.61 18.58
CA LEU A 48 41.25 58.06 18.92
C LEU A 48 41.21 59.51 19.37
N GLY A 49 41.80 59.76 20.54
CA GLY A 49 42.00 61.08 21.11
C GLY A 49 43.48 61.48 21.10
N LEU A 50 43.75 62.73 21.47
CA LEU A 50 45.10 63.22 21.72
C LEU A 50 45.33 63.28 23.23
N THR A 51 46.43 62.69 23.72
CA THR A 51 46.76 62.67 25.15
C THR A 51 47.88 63.61 25.53
N ASP A 52 48.81 63.86 24.61
CA ASP A 52 49.91 64.80 24.80
C ASP A 52 50.38 65.37 23.45
N ALA A 53 51.01 66.54 23.48
CA ALA A 53 51.70 67.12 22.34
C ALA A 53 52.91 67.92 22.81
N SER A 54 54.11 67.55 22.37
CA SER A 54 55.35 68.16 22.85
C SER A 54 56.36 68.46 21.74
N VAL A 55 57.16 69.49 21.97
CA VAL A 55 58.32 69.87 21.14
C VAL A 55 59.56 69.76 22.01
N ALA A 56 60.57 69.04 21.56
CA ALA A 56 61.76 68.77 22.37
C ALA A 56 62.44 70.07 22.86
N GLY A 57 62.63 70.17 24.19
CA GLY A 57 63.29 71.31 24.82
C GLY A 57 62.47 72.60 24.86
N ARG A 58 61.17 72.54 24.54
CA ARG A 58 60.25 73.70 24.59
C ARG A 58 58.99 73.35 25.39
N VAL A 59 58.30 74.38 25.86
CA VAL A 59 56.98 74.27 26.51
C VAL A 59 56.01 75.22 25.82
N PHE A 60 54.78 74.77 25.61
CA PHE A 60 53.70 75.62 25.10
C PHE A 60 53.14 76.50 26.21
N GLU A 61 52.86 77.76 25.91
CA GLU A 61 52.22 78.69 26.86
C GLU A 61 50.74 78.35 27.10
N ASP A 62 50.05 77.84 26.09
CA ASP A 62 48.66 77.35 26.15
C ASP A 62 48.47 76.22 25.12
N LEU A 63 48.68 74.97 25.54
CA LEU A 63 48.43 73.80 24.70
C LEU A 63 46.97 73.38 24.84
N GLN A 64 46.26 73.40 23.71
CA GLN A 64 44.90 72.87 23.61
C GLN A 64 44.91 71.64 22.72
N LEU A 65 44.45 70.51 23.26
CA LEU A 65 44.24 69.29 22.50
C LEU A 65 42.81 69.27 21.97
N GLY A 66 42.65 68.81 20.72
CA GLY A 66 41.33 68.63 20.12
C GLY A 66 40.55 67.48 20.79
N GLY A 67 39.27 67.37 20.45
CA GLY A 67 38.43 66.25 20.87
C GLY A 67 38.77 64.96 20.10
N ASP A 68 38.15 63.87 20.54
CA ASP A 68 38.33 62.56 19.93
C ASP A 68 37.77 62.51 18.50
N ALA A 69 38.45 61.75 17.64
CA ALA A 69 37.99 61.39 16.32
C ALA A 69 37.49 59.95 16.34
N THR A 70 36.25 59.73 15.89
CA THR A 70 35.67 58.40 15.73
C THR A 70 35.52 58.06 14.26
N VAL A 71 36.01 56.89 13.87
CA VAL A 71 35.75 56.26 12.58
C VAL A 71 34.80 55.10 12.82
N ASN A 72 33.65 55.11 12.15
CA ASN A 72 32.72 53.99 12.13
C ASN A 72 33.09 53.07 10.97
N ILE A 73 33.14 51.77 11.24
CA ILE A 73 33.42 50.74 10.25
C ILE A 73 32.10 50.08 9.94
N THR A 74 31.67 50.23 8.70
CA THR A 74 30.51 49.52 8.17
C THR A 74 30.97 48.17 7.66
N ASP A 75 30.25 47.14 8.06
CA ASP A 75 30.47 45.79 7.58
C ASP A 75 30.09 45.65 6.09
N THR A 76 30.78 44.75 5.41
CA THR A 76 30.40 44.27 4.07
C THR A 76 29.26 43.25 4.22
N VAL A 77 28.69 42.79 3.10
CA VAL A 77 27.63 41.76 3.15
C VAL A 77 28.04 40.63 2.23
N ASP A 78 28.44 39.53 2.83
CA ASP A 78 28.78 38.25 2.24
C ASP A 78 27.66 37.23 2.50
N THR A 79 27.22 36.59 1.43
CA THR A 79 26.17 35.58 1.50
C THR A 79 26.76 34.21 1.77
N THR A 80 26.33 33.58 2.86
CA THR A 80 26.50 32.13 3.05
C THR A 80 25.28 31.40 2.50
N THR A 81 25.48 30.35 1.72
CA THR A 81 24.39 29.54 1.15
C THR A 81 24.27 28.21 1.89
N LEU A 82 23.05 27.82 2.23
CA LEU A 82 22.70 26.49 2.72
C LEU A 82 22.07 25.67 1.59
N THR A 83 22.66 24.51 1.29
CA THR A 83 22.20 23.55 0.28
C THR A 83 21.71 22.28 0.95
N LEU A 84 20.53 21.78 0.57
CA LEU A 84 19.96 20.53 1.04
C LEU A 84 20.21 19.41 0.01
N GLY A 85 20.41 18.18 0.48
CA GLY A 85 20.58 17.01 -0.38
C GLY A 85 19.26 16.29 -0.62
N ASP A 86 18.99 15.91 -1.87
CA ASP A 86 17.89 15.02 -2.23
C ASP A 86 18.05 13.64 -1.57
N VAL A 87 16.92 13.01 -1.27
CA VAL A 87 16.86 11.71 -0.61
C VAL A 87 15.97 10.77 -1.41
N THR A 88 16.46 9.58 -1.72
CA THR A 88 15.66 8.46 -2.21
C THR A 88 15.71 7.33 -1.21
N VAL A 89 14.55 6.87 -0.75
CA VAL A 89 14.39 5.77 0.20
C VAL A 89 13.26 4.87 -0.28
N ALA A 90 13.30 3.58 0.09
CA ALA A 90 12.15 2.71 -0.12
C ALA A 90 11.06 3.05 0.91
N GLU A 91 9.80 2.86 0.56
CA GLU A 91 8.74 2.77 1.57
C GLU A 91 9.04 1.64 2.57
N GLY A 92 8.36 1.67 3.72
CA GLY A 92 8.67 0.75 4.80
C GLY A 92 10.02 1.01 5.49
N SER A 93 10.84 1.93 4.97
CA SER A 93 12.00 2.45 5.71
C SER A 93 11.51 3.16 6.97
N ASP A 94 11.91 2.70 8.15
CA ASP A 94 11.47 3.28 9.44
C ASP A 94 11.63 4.82 9.49
N SER A 95 12.68 5.35 8.85
CA SER A 95 12.93 6.79 8.77
C SER A 95 13.90 7.18 7.65
N ALA A 96 13.92 8.47 7.32
CA ALA A 96 14.89 9.11 6.43
C ALA A 96 15.54 10.34 7.08
N THR A 97 16.65 10.78 6.51
CA THR A 97 17.38 12.00 6.91
C THR A 97 17.87 12.76 5.69
N VAL A 98 17.93 14.09 5.77
CA VAL A 98 18.47 14.96 4.73
C VAL A 98 19.85 15.48 5.15
N SER A 99 20.81 15.45 4.23
CA SER A 99 22.09 16.13 4.40
C SER A 99 21.97 17.61 4.07
N ALA A 100 22.70 18.48 4.75
CA ALA A 100 22.84 19.88 4.39
C ALA A 100 24.29 20.34 4.40
N THR A 101 24.62 21.28 3.52
CA THR A 101 25.95 21.87 3.39
C THR A 101 25.87 23.39 3.39
N LEU A 102 26.74 24.05 4.16
CA LEU A 102 26.97 25.48 4.16
C LEU A 102 28.19 25.82 3.28
N SER A 103 28.11 26.91 2.52
CA SER A 103 29.25 27.40 1.72
C SER A 103 30.42 27.91 2.58
N ASN A 104 30.14 28.31 3.82
CA ASN A 104 31.11 28.79 4.80
C ASN A 104 30.87 28.10 6.15
N PRO A 105 31.93 27.83 6.95
CA PRO A 105 31.74 27.28 8.29
C PRO A 105 30.95 28.26 9.17
N THR A 106 30.25 27.76 10.18
CA THR A 106 29.58 28.60 11.18
C THR A 106 30.50 28.86 12.39
N ASP A 107 30.40 30.03 13.04
CA ASP A 107 31.19 30.38 14.23
C ASP A 107 30.66 29.72 15.52
N ARG A 108 29.39 29.30 15.51
CA ARG A 108 28.67 28.76 16.66
C ARG A 108 27.76 27.61 16.26
N ALA A 109 27.29 26.85 17.24
CA ALA A 109 26.24 25.89 16.95
C ALA A 109 24.91 26.61 16.71
N PHE A 110 24.20 26.25 15.64
CA PHE A 110 22.84 26.74 15.39
C PHE A 110 21.99 25.65 14.73
N THR A 111 20.68 25.81 14.80
CA THR A 111 19.70 24.81 14.34
C THR A 111 18.75 25.41 13.33
N VAL A 112 18.59 24.73 12.20
CA VAL A 112 17.64 25.04 11.13
C VAL A 112 16.47 24.08 11.21
N THR A 113 15.24 24.56 10.97
CA THR A 113 14.02 23.74 10.91
C THR A 113 13.53 23.62 9.47
N LEU A 114 13.19 22.40 9.05
CA LEU A 114 12.64 22.09 7.74
C LEU A 114 11.10 22.09 7.75
N SER A 115 10.49 22.14 6.57
CA SER A 115 9.03 22.15 6.39
C SER A 115 8.28 20.94 6.93
N ASN A 116 8.94 19.79 7.09
CA ASN A 116 8.37 18.60 7.75
C ASN A 116 8.62 18.57 9.27
N GLY A 117 9.22 19.62 9.84
CA GLY A 117 9.55 19.72 11.26
C GLY A 117 10.87 19.06 11.66
N ALA A 118 11.58 18.39 10.75
CA ALA A 118 12.92 17.87 11.02
C ALA A 118 13.91 19.04 11.24
N THR A 119 14.88 18.85 12.12
CA THR A 119 15.86 19.89 12.48
C THR A 119 17.26 19.49 12.06
N ILE A 120 18.06 20.43 11.54
CA ILE A 120 19.46 20.25 11.20
C ILE A 120 20.29 21.10 12.17
N THR A 121 21.21 20.49 12.91
CA THR A 121 22.09 21.24 13.83
C THR A 121 23.52 21.23 13.30
N PHE A 122 24.03 22.41 12.97
CA PHE A 122 25.43 22.61 12.65
C PHE A 122 26.21 22.85 13.94
N ALA A 123 27.32 22.16 14.14
CA ALA A 123 28.25 22.47 15.21
C ALA A 123 29.15 23.66 14.81
N ALA A 124 29.74 24.34 15.80
CA ALA A 124 30.73 25.38 15.53
C ALA A 124 31.88 24.83 14.66
N GLY A 125 32.23 25.58 13.62
CA GLY A 125 33.22 25.23 12.60
C GLY A 125 32.76 24.22 11.54
N ALA A 126 31.53 23.69 11.64
CA ALA A 126 31.03 22.72 10.67
C ALA A 126 30.44 23.40 9.43
N THR A 127 30.60 22.73 8.29
CA THR A 127 29.93 23.07 7.02
C THR A 127 28.92 22.01 6.61
N ILE A 128 28.91 20.83 7.25
CA ILE A 128 28.02 19.72 6.90
C ILE A 128 27.28 19.28 8.16
N ALA A 129 25.99 19.02 8.00
CA ALA A 129 25.15 18.43 9.03
C ALA A 129 24.07 17.53 8.40
N THR A 130 23.41 16.76 9.25
CA THR A 130 22.30 15.88 8.85
C THR A 130 21.09 16.23 9.72
N SER A 131 19.90 16.12 9.15
CA SER A 131 18.66 16.32 9.89
C SER A 131 18.46 15.27 10.97
N SER A 132 17.62 15.58 11.96
CA SER A 132 16.93 14.55 12.72
C SER A 132 16.18 13.61 11.77
N ALA A 133 16.04 12.34 12.18
CA ALA A 133 15.25 11.37 11.45
C ALA A 133 13.77 11.80 11.38
N PHE A 134 13.14 11.58 10.23
CA PHE A 134 11.70 11.79 10.03
C PHE A 134 11.08 10.53 9.42
N ALA A 135 9.78 10.33 9.68
CA ALA A 135 9.05 9.16 9.21
C ALA A 135 8.92 9.15 7.68
N VAL A 136 8.93 7.96 7.11
CA VAL A 136 8.65 7.68 5.71
C VAL A 136 7.31 6.93 5.63
N GLN A 137 6.69 6.91 4.47
CA GLN A 137 5.53 6.07 4.17
C GLN A 137 5.76 4.62 4.60
N SER A 138 4.73 4.01 5.19
CA SER A 138 4.78 2.61 5.63
C SER A 138 4.70 1.66 4.44
N ASP A 139 5.20 0.45 4.63
CA ASP A 139 5.13 -0.63 3.64
C ASP A 139 3.69 -1.15 3.51
N ASP A 140 3.18 -1.27 2.29
CA ASP A 140 1.95 -2.02 2.03
C ASP A 140 2.04 -2.89 0.76
N VAL A 141 0.92 -3.14 0.07
CA VAL A 141 0.86 -4.04 -1.10
C VAL A 141 0.35 -3.33 -2.35
N TYR A 142 0.20 -2.01 -2.27
CA TYR A 142 -0.40 -1.17 -3.28
C TYR A 142 0.61 -0.18 -3.83
N GLN A 143 0.50 0.07 -5.14
CA GLN A 143 1.34 1.04 -5.82
C GLN A 143 0.99 2.46 -5.38
N ASP A 144 1.78 3.03 -4.46
CA ASP A 144 1.50 4.33 -3.86
C ASP A 144 2.73 5.18 -3.51
N GLY A 145 3.88 4.91 -4.14
CA GLY A 145 5.10 5.70 -3.93
C GLY A 145 4.91 7.24 -4.01
N GLU A 146 5.53 7.96 -3.08
CA GLU A 146 5.34 9.40 -2.88
C GLU A 146 6.59 10.24 -3.21
N SER A 147 6.39 11.50 -3.62
CA SER A 147 7.47 12.49 -3.66
C SER A 147 7.02 13.86 -3.16
N TYR A 148 7.86 14.50 -2.34
CA TYR A 148 7.59 15.82 -1.78
C TYR A 148 8.86 16.65 -1.60
N THR A 149 8.69 17.96 -1.50
CA THR A 149 9.78 18.94 -1.36
C THR A 149 9.95 19.39 0.08
N LEU A 150 11.19 19.39 0.55
CA LEU A 150 11.63 19.98 1.81
C LEU A 150 12.31 21.32 1.57
N ARG A 151 11.96 22.29 2.40
CA ARG A 151 12.59 23.62 2.43
C ARG A 151 12.86 24.03 3.86
N VAL A 152 13.78 24.98 4.04
CA VAL A 152 13.96 25.64 5.33
C VAL A 152 12.75 26.53 5.64
N THR A 153 12.21 26.41 6.85
CA THR A 153 11.13 27.26 7.37
C THR A 153 11.59 28.19 8.49
N ASP A 154 12.65 27.82 9.20
CA ASP A 154 13.32 28.64 10.20
C ASP A 154 14.83 28.42 10.12
N ALA A 155 15.59 29.47 9.88
CA ALA A 155 17.04 29.44 9.79
C ALA A 155 17.74 29.46 11.15
N GLY A 156 16.98 29.69 12.24
CA GLY A 156 17.52 29.80 13.59
C GLY A 156 18.34 31.07 13.82
N GLU A 157 18.85 31.22 15.04
CA GLU A 157 19.77 32.30 15.39
C GLU A 157 21.19 31.95 14.95
N HIS A 158 21.76 32.77 14.06
CA HIS A 158 23.11 32.59 13.51
C HIS A 158 23.87 33.92 13.45
N ASN A 159 25.20 33.86 13.26
CA ASN A 159 26.05 35.05 13.16
C ASN A 159 26.43 35.44 11.73
N PHE A 160 25.92 34.74 10.71
CA PHE A 160 26.16 35.14 9.32
C PHE A 160 25.54 36.51 9.02
N GLU A 161 26.24 37.34 8.24
CA GLU A 161 25.69 38.60 7.71
C GLU A 161 24.43 38.35 6.87
N GLN A 162 24.49 37.34 6.01
CA GLN A 162 23.36 36.83 5.24
C GLN A 162 23.43 35.31 5.09
N LEU A 163 22.32 34.63 5.36
CA LEU A 163 22.14 33.21 5.08
C LEU A 163 21.06 33.01 4.02
N ASP A 164 21.45 32.50 2.85
CA ASP A 164 20.53 32.08 1.80
C ASP A 164 20.09 30.63 2.04
N THR A 165 18.80 30.46 2.35
CA THR A 165 18.15 29.17 2.57
C THR A 165 17.10 28.87 1.50
N SER A 166 17.26 29.45 0.30
CA SER A 166 16.31 29.30 -0.80
C SER A 166 16.32 27.92 -1.46
N ASP A 167 17.37 27.13 -1.23
CA ASP A 167 17.49 25.78 -1.75
C ASP A 167 16.46 24.83 -1.15
N THR A 168 16.13 23.79 -1.92
CA THR A 168 15.12 22.79 -1.55
C THR A 168 15.64 21.40 -1.86
N ALA A 169 15.29 20.42 -1.02
CA ALA A 169 15.54 19.00 -1.30
C ALA A 169 14.26 18.28 -1.69
N THR A 170 14.36 17.32 -2.59
CA THR A 170 13.29 16.39 -2.93
C THR A 170 13.47 15.10 -2.15
N VAL A 171 12.42 14.67 -1.46
CA VAL A 171 12.33 13.31 -0.91
C VAL A 171 11.51 12.49 -1.90
N THR A 172 12.08 11.37 -2.33
CA THR A 172 11.43 10.37 -3.17
C THR A 172 11.32 9.08 -2.37
N VAL A 173 10.11 8.63 -2.15
CA VAL A 173 9.82 7.32 -1.56
C VAL A 173 9.49 6.37 -2.70
N THR A 174 10.35 5.37 -2.91
CA THR A 174 10.12 4.35 -3.92
C THR A 174 9.31 3.22 -3.32
N ASP A 175 8.23 2.90 -4.01
CA ASP A 175 7.46 1.68 -3.87
C ASP A 175 8.36 0.44 -3.80
N THR A 176 8.01 -0.52 -2.96
CA THR A 176 8.60 -1.85 -2.96
C THR A 176 7.74 -2.80 -3.78
N VAL A 177 8.01 -4.12 -3.71
CA VAL A 177 7.22 -5.08 -4.48
C VAL A 177 6.84 -6.21 -3.55
N ASP A 178 5.54 -6.35 -3.37
CA ASP A 178 4.93 -7.23 -2.41
C ASP A 178 3.87 -8.09 -3.12
N THR A 179 4.18 -9.38 -3.29
CA THR A 179 3.31 -10.30 -4.02
C THR A 179 2.10 -10.70 -3.17
N VAL A 180 0.90 -10.52 -3.71
CA VAL A 180 -0.37 -10.99 -3.15
C VAL A 180 -0.91 -12.15 -3.98
N ASN A 181 -1.08 -13.30 -3.35
CA ASN A 181 -1.60 -14.49 -4.03
C ASN A 181 -3.06 -14.73 -3.64
N VAL A 182 -3.94 -14.79 -4.65
CA VAL A 182 -5.34 -15.19 -4.48
C VAL A 182 -5.52 -16.59 -5.07
N THR A 183 -6.05 -17.52 -4.29
CA THR A 183 -6.24 -18.93 -4.68
C THR A 183 -7.68 -19.36 -4.49
N ILE A 184 -8.06 -20.46 -5.12
CA ILE A 184 -9.39 -21.07 -4.98
C ILE A 184 -9.22 -22.57 -4.79
N ASP A 185 -9.82 -23.10 -3.73
CA ASP A 185 -9.85 -24.53 -3.43
C ASP A 185 -11.29 -25.04 -3.49
N SER A 186 -11.49 -26.29 -3.88
CA SER A 186 -12.79 -26.96 -3.76
C SER A 186 -12.90 -27.80 -2.48
N ASN A 187 -14.11 -28.20 -2.12
CA ASN A 187 -14.39 -29.17 -1.05
C ASN A 187 -14.13 -30.64 -1.45
N GLY A 188 -13.53 -30.88 -2.62
CA GLY A 188 -13.37 -32.20 -3.21
C GLY A 188 -14.60 -32.65 -4.00
N ASP A 189 -14.53 -33.87 -4.53
CA ASP A 189 -15.62 -34.47 -5.30
C ASP A 189 -16.82 -34.80 -4.39
N VAL A 190 -18.03 -34.61 -4.91
CA VAL A 190 -19.29 -34.76 -4.17
C VAL A 190 -20.27 -35.68 -4.91
N THR A 191 -21.37 -36.04 -4.25
CA THR A 191 -22.54 -36.65 -4.93
C THR A 191 -23.52 -35.57 -5.38
N GLU A 192 -24.39 -35.88 -6.34
CA GLU A 192 -25.45 -35.00 -6.85
C GLU A 192 -26.36 -34.38 -5.76
N ALA A 193 -26.54 -35.09 -4.64
CA ALA A 193 -27.32 -34.65 -3.48
C ALA A 193 -26.61 -33.64 -2.57
N GLN A 194 -25.35 -33.26 -2.85
CA GLN A 194 -24.53 -32.42 -1.99
C GLN A 194 -24.17 -31.09 -2.65
N ASP A 195 -24.14 -30.03 -1.85
CA ASP A 195 -23.67 -28.73 -2.30
C ASP A 195 -22.17 -28.77 -2.63
N VAL A 196 -21.80 -28.05 -3.69
CA VAL A 196 -20.41 -27.82 -4.06
C VAL A 196 -19.95 -26.52 -3.40
N VAL A 197 -18.80 -26.56 -2.72
CA VAL A 197 -18.24 -25.38 -2.04
C VAL A 197 -16.84 -25.10 -2.56
N PHE A 198 -16.65 -23.90 -3.09
CA PHE A 198 -15.35 -23.34 -3.38
C PHE A 198 -14.96 -22.34 -2.30
N THR A 199 -13.69 -22.35 -1.88
CA THR A 199 -13.14 -21.37 -0.92
C THR A 199 -12.10 -20.54 -1.63
N VAL A 200 -12.38 -19.25 -1.78
CA VAL A 200 -11.40 -18.27 -2.27
C VAL A 200 -10.57 -17.79 -1.09
N LYS A 201 -9.24 -17.73 -1.26
CA LYS A 201 -8.29 -17.35 -0.22
C LYS A 201 -7.32 -16.30 -0.71
N VAL A 202 -6.88 -15.42 0.19
CA VAL A 202 -5.73 -14.53 -0.01
C VAL A 202 -4.64 -14.91 1.00
N ASP A 203 -3.38 -14.85 0.59
CA ASP A 203 -2.23 -15.32 1.37
C ASP A 203 -1.85 -14.43 2.57
N ARG A 204 -2.41 -13.23 2.65
CA ARG A 204 -2.19 -12.26 3.73
C ARG A 204 -3.47 -11.52 4.08
N VAL A 205 -3.53 -10.98 5.30
CA VAL A 205 -4.65 -10.13 5.73
C VAL A 205 -4.54 -8.77 5.06
N LEU A 206 -5.63 -8.31 4.44
CA LEU A 206 -5.71 -6.98 3.84
C LEU A 206 -6.50 -6.03 4.75
N ALA A 207 -6.14 -4.74 4.70
CA ALA A 207 -6.79 -3.68 5.47
C ALA A 207 -8.17 -3.28 4.91
N ASP A 208 -8.44 -3.62 3.64
CA ASP A 208 -9.65 -3.27 2.90
C ASP A 208 -10.33 -4.54 2.32
N ASP A 209 -11.60 -4.42 1.95
CA ASP A 209 -12.36 -5.50 1.31
C ASP A 209 -11.77 -5.84 -0.08
N LEU A 210 -11.44 -7.11 -0.29
CA LEU A 210 -11.01 -7.63 -1.58
C LEU A 210 -12.20 -8.22 -2.33
N VAL A 211 -12.55 -7.62 -3.47
CA VAL A 211 -13.60 -8.10 -4.36
C VAL A 211 -12.98 -9.01 -5.40
N VAL A 212 -13.45 -10.25 -5.46
CA VAL A 212 -12.99 -11.27 -6.41
C VAL A 212 -14.13 -11.57 -7.37
N THR A 213 -13.87 -11.42 -8.67
CA THR A 213 -14.77 -11.85 -9.74
C THR A 213 -14.35 -13.25 -10.18
N LEU A 214 -15.29 -14.18 -10.10
CA LEU A 214 -15.11 -15.59 -10.46
C LEU A 214 -15.31 -15.79 -11.97
N SER A 215 -14.83 -16.91 -12.51
CA SER A 215 -14.92 -17.23 -13.95
C SER A 215 -16.34 -17.40 -14.51
N ASN A 216 -17.34 -17.48 -13.63
CA ASN A 216 -18.76 -17.50 -13.99
C ASN A 216 -19.40 -16.09 -13.97
N GLY A 217 -18.61 -15.05 -13.70
CA GLY A 217 -19.05 -13.65 -13.63
C GLY A 217 -19.65 -13.24 -12.28
N GLU A 218 -19.79 -14.18 -11.33
CA GLU A 218 -20.24 -13.85 -9.97
C GLU A 218 -19.11 -13.24 -9.15
N GLN A 219 -19.47 -12.54 -8.08
CA GLN A 219 -18.50 -11.86 -7.21
C GLN A 219 -18.61 -12.36 -5.78
N VAL A 220 -17.45 -12.52 -5.15
CA VAL A 220 -17.32 -12.75 -3.71
C VAL A 220 -16.42 -11.68 -3.11
N THR A 221 -16.60 -11.42 -1.82
CA THR A 221 -15.80 -10.42 -1.10
C THR A 221 -15.13 -11.07 0.09
N ILE A 222 -13.80 -11.06 0.11
CA ILE A 222 -13.04 -11.33 1.33
C ILE A 222 -13.02 -10.01 2.10
N ARG A 223 -13.64 -9.99 3.29
CA ARG A 223 -13.76 -8.77 4.08
C ARG A 223 -12.41 -8.34 4.64
N ALA A 224 -12.24 -7.04 4.87
CA ALA A 224 -11.09 -6.50 5.58
C ALA A 224 -10.85 -7.28 6.89
N GLY A 225 -9.60 -7.69 7.14
CA GLY A 225 -9.23 -8.50 8.30
C GLY A 225 -9.46 -10.02 8.13
N GLU A 226 -10.15 -10.47 7.08
CA GLU A 226 -10.34 -11.89 6.76
C GLU A 226 -9.37 -12.33 5.66
N GLN A 227 -9.22 -13.65 5.48
CA GLN A 227 -8.33 -14.24 4.46
C GLN A 227 -9.06 -15.18 3.50
N SER A 228 -10.36 -15.40 3.69
CA SER A 228 -11.10 -16.34 2.86
C SER A 228 -12.59 -16.07 2.85
N VAL A 229 -13.24 -16.45 1.76
CA VAL A 229 -14.69 -16.42 1.61
C VAL A 229 -15.15 -17.67 0.86
N ALA A 230 -16.31 -18.20 1.24
CA ALA A 230 -16.90 -19.36 0.57
C ALA A 230 -17.83 -18.92 -0.57
N TYR A 231 -17.81 -19.70 -1.65
CA TYR A 231 -18.73 -19.66 -2.77
C TYR A 231 -19.43 -21.01 -2.87
N THR A 232 -20.76 -21.05 -2.76
CA THR A 232 -21.54 -22.30 -2.73
C THR A 232 -22.41 -22.40 -3.96
N VAL A 233 -22.31 -23.54 -4.66
CA VAL A 233 -23.21 -23.93 -5.74
C VAL A 233 -24.14 -25.01 -5.17
N PRO A 234 -25.47 -24.80 -5.20
CA PRO A 234 -26.41 -25.78 -4.70
C PRO A 234 -26.28 -27.14 -5.38
N ALA A 235 -26.59 -28.21 -4.65
CA ALA A 235 -26.75 -29.57 -5.17
C ALA A 235 -27.63 -29.60 -6.44
N GLN A 236 -27.30 -30.46 -7.40
CA GLN A 236 -28.08 -30.59 -8.65
C GLN A 236 -29.45 -31.24 -8.42
N GLY A 237 -29.56 -32.04 -7.35
CA GLY A 237 -30.72 -32.87 -7.06
C GLY A 237 -30.27 -34.33 -6.91
N ASP A 238 -31.18 -35.19 -6.45
CA ASP A 238 -30.98 -36.63 -6.41
C ASP A 238 -32.16 -37.26 -7.13
N ASP A 239 -31.91 -37.99 -8.22
CA ASP A 239 -32.95 -38.67 -8.97
C ASP A 239 -32.50 -40.02 -9.55
N VAL A 240 -33.47 -40.73 -10.15
CA VAL A 240 -33.27 -42.11 -10.61
C VAL A 240 -32.50 -42.23 -11.93
N TYR A 241 -32.12 -41.11 -12.53
CA TYR A 241 -31.50 -41.04 -13.85
C TYR A 241 -30.02 -40.72 -13.72
N ALA A 242 -29.20 -41.45 -14.47
CA ALA A 242 -27.76 -41.22 -14.46
C ALA A 242 -27.39 -39.83 -15.01
N ASP A 243 -26.93 -38.93 -14.13
CA ASP A 243 -26.74 -37.51 -14.45
C ASP A 243 -25.42 -36.90 -13.91
N ALA A 244 -24.37 -37.71 -13.80
CA ALA A 244 -23.04 -37.27 -13.37
C ALA A 244 -22.54 -36.00 -14.11
N GLY A 245 -21.84 -35.13 -13.38
CA GLY A 245 -21.47 -33.80 -13.84
C GLY A 245 -20.13 -33.28 -13.29
N SER A 246 -19.82 -32.02 -13.57
CA SER A 246 -18.68 -31.32 -12.96
C SER A 246 -18.91 -29.81 -12.93
N VAL A 247 -18.33 -29.15 -11.95
CA VAL A 247 -18.32 -27.68 -11.81
C VAL A 247 -16.89 -27.22 -11.73
N THR A 248 -16.51 -26.24 -12.56
CA THR A 248 -15.18 -25.61 -12.53
C THR A 248 -15.34 -24.11 -12.32
N VAL A 249 -14.65 -23.58 -11.32
CA VAL A 249 -14.64 -22.15 -10.98
C VAL A 249 -13.20 -21.66 -10.92
N GLY A 250 -12.92 -20.60 -11.65
CA GLY A 250 -11.64 -19.89 -11.67
C GLY A 250 -11.75 -18.48 -11.09
N LEU A 251 -10.60 -17.80 -11.05
CA LEU A 251 -10.45 -16.42 -10.60
C LEU A 251 -10.18 -15.54 -11.82
N ASP A 252 -11.11 -14.65 -12.18
CA ASP A 252 -10.96 -13.77 -13.33
C ASP A 252 -10.28 -12.46 -12.97
N LYS A 253 -10.62 -11.91 -11.80
CA LYS A 253 -10.12 -10.63 -11.31
C LYS A 253 -10.19 -10.59 -9.80
N ALA A 254 -9.23 -9.94 -9.16
CA ALA A 254 -9.32 -9.55 -7.76
C ALA A 254 -8.90 -8.07 -7.65
N GLU A 255 -9.65 -7.27 -6.90
CA GLU A 255 -9.35 -5.84 -6.76
C GLU A 255 -9.83 -5.26 -5.44
N VAL A 256 -9.16 -4.19 -5.02
CA VAL A 256 -9.58 -3.32 -3.92
C VAL A 256 -9.93 -1.96 -4.53
N ALA A 257 -11.10 -1.43 -4.18
CA ALA A 257 -11.62 -0.24 -4.83
C ALA A 257 -10.68 0.97 -4.68
N GLY A 258 -10.23 1.52 -5.81
CA GLY A 258 -9.37 2.71 -5.83
C GLY A 258 -7.89 2.45 -5.53
N LYS A 259 -7.48 1.19 -5.38
CA LYS A 259 -6.09 0.79 -5.15
C LYS A 259 -5.62 -0.19 -6.23
N THR A 260 -4.32 -0.16 -6.52
CA THR A 260 -3.68 -1.06 -7.48
C THR A 260 -2.63 -1.87 -6.75
N PHE A 261 -2.71 -3.20 -6.79
CA PHE A 261 -1.66 -4.04 -6.19
C PHE A 261 -0.33 -3.88 -6.92
N GLU A 262 0.78 -3.94 -6.18
CA GLU A 262 2.12 -3.99 -6.74
C GLU A 262 2.31 -5.24 -7.62
N ASP A 263 2.00 -6.42 -7.06
CA ASP A 263 2.04 -7.71 -7.74
C ASP A 263 0.90 -8.62 -7.28
N LEU A 264 -0.19 -8.68 -8.06
CA LEU A 264 -1.32 -9.58 -7.82
C LEU A 264 -1.22 -10.84 -8.68
N GLN A 265 -1.23 -11.99 -8.03
CA GLN A 265 -1.18 -13.30 -8.67
C GLN A 265 -2.47 -14.08 -8.41
N LEU A 266 -3.11 -14.57 -9.48
CA LEU A 266 -4.31 -15.40 -9.41
C LEU A 266 -3.96 -16.87 -9.63
N GLY A 267 -4.45 -17.73 -8.75
CA GLY A 267 -4.28 -19.18 -8.81
C GLY A 267 -5.07 -19.85 -9.92
N ALA A 268 -4.79 -21.14 -10.13
CA ALA A 268 -5.49 -21.96 -11.12
C ALA A 268 -6.97 -22.20 -10.74
N PRO A 269 -7.86 -22.46 -11.72
CA PRO A 269 -9.23 -22.87 -11.43
C PRO A 269 -9.32 -24.16 -10.62
N ALA A 270 -10.36 -24.27 -9.80
CA ALA A 270 -10.70 -25.49 -9.07
C ALA A 270 -11.87 -26.20 -9.75
N THR A 271 -11.82 -27.54 -9.79
CA THR A 271 -12.87 -28.38 -10.37
C THR A 271 -13.38 -29.35 -9.30
N VAL A 272 -14.69 -29.60 -9.32
CA VAL A 272 -15.37 -30.62 -8.53
C VAL A 272 -16.06 -31.57 -9.49
N GLN A 273 -15.81 -32.87 -9.36
CA GLN A 273 -16.60 -33.90 -10.01
C GLN A 273 -17.84 -34.18 -9.17
N ILE A 274 -18.98 -34.30 -9.84
CA ILE A 274 -20.26 -34.65 -9.22
C ILE A 274 -20.59 -36.07 -9.67
N SER A 275 -20.60 -36.97 -8.70
CA SER A 275 -20.97 -38.37 -8.92
C SER A 275 -22.47 -38.57 -8.77
N ASP A 276 -23.03 -39.29 -9.74
CA ASP A 276 -24.38 -39.83 -9.73
C ASP A 276 -24.52 -40.89 -8.63
N THR A 277 -25.63 -40.87 -7.90
CA THR A 277 -25.94 -41.93 -6.96
C THR A 277 -26.70 -43.07 -7.66
N THR A 278 -26.70 -44.26 -7.05
CA THR A 278 -27.39 -45.40 -7.66
C THR A 278 -28.74 -45.61 -7.01
N ASP A 279 -29.79 -45.38 -7.79
CA ASP A 279 -31.15 -45.69 -7.41
C ASP A 279 -31.64 -47.06 -7.91
N THR A 280 -32.45 -47.73 -7.09
CA THR A 280 -33.05 -49.02 -7.45
C THR A 280 -34.52 -48.86 -7.79
N THR A 281 -34.91 -49.32 -8.98
CA THR A 281 -36.31 -49.37 -9.41
C THR A 281 -36.86 -50.80 -9.36
N THR A 282 -37.92 -51.01 -8.60
CA THR A 282 -38.57 -52.32 -8.44
C THR A 282 -39.90 -52.38 -9.17
N LEU A 283 -40.12 -53.45 -9.95
CA LEU A 283 -41.40 -53.78 -10.58
C LEU A 283 -42.16 -54.79 -9.72
N THR A 284 -43.40 -54.47 -9.36
CA THR A 284 -44.30 -55.35 -8.61
C THR A 284 -45.51 -55.71 -9.46
N LEU A 285 -45.83 -56.99 -9.55
CA LEU A 285 -47.06 -57.48 -10.18
C LEU A 285 -48.16 -57.57 -9.11
N GLY A 286 -49.38 -57.16 -9.47
CA GLY A 286 -50.55 -57.28 -8.62
C GLY A 286 -51.17 -58.68 -8.72
N ASP A 287 -51.67 -59.18 -7.59
CA ASP A 287 -52.48 -60.40 -7.57
C ASP A 287 -53.84 -60.15 -8.23
N ILE A 288 -54.33 -61.18 -8.93
CA ILE A 288 -55.66 -61.15 -9.55
C ILE A 288 -56.42 -62.42 -9.21
N THR A 289 -57.74 -62.31 -9.10
CA THR A 289 -58.65 -63.44 -9.00
C THR A 289 -59.75 -63.24 -10.03
N VAL A 290 -59.95 -64.25 -10.86
CA VAL A 290 -60.90 -64.22 -11.97
C VAL A 290 -61.78 -65.45 -11.89
N ALA A 291 -63.04 -65.32 -12.29
CA ALA A 291 -63.94 -66.46 -12.37
C ALA A 291 -63.60 -67.30 -13.61
N GLU A 292 -63.77 -68.62 -13.47
CA GLU A 292 -63.81 -69.55 -14.60
C GLU A 292 -64.84 -69.06 -15.64
N GLY A 293 -64.52 -69.24 -16.93
CA GLY A 293 -65.38 -68.77 -18.01
C GLY A 293 -65.31 -67.28 -18.33
N SER A 294 -64.47 -66.51 -17.64
CA SER A 294 -64.15 -65.17 -18.14
C SER A 294 -63.38 -65.30 -19.46
N ASP A 295 -63.68 -64.47 -20.48
CA ASP A 295 -63.03 -64.62 -21.79
C ASP A 295 -61.52 -64.26 -21.73
N SER A 296 -61.12 -63.41 -20.76
CA SER A 296 -59.73 -63.00 -20.57
C SER A 296 -59.48 -62.37 -19.20
N ALA A 297 -58.20 -62.31 -18.79
CA ALA A 297 -57.72 -61.61 -17.60
C ALA A 297 -56.58 -60.64 -17.94
N THR A 298 -56.35 -59.67 -17.06
CA THR A 298 -55.19 -58.76 -17.09
C THR A 298 -54.57 -58.65 -15.71
N VAL A 299 -53.27 -58.41 -15.65
CA VAL A 299 -52.52 -58.16 -14.40
C VAL A 299 -52.11 -56.69 -14.35
N SER A 300 -52.32 -56.06 -13.21
CA SER A 300 -51.78 -54.72 -12.93
C SER A 300 -50.33 -54.83 -12.48
N ALA A 301 -49.53 -53.81 -12.77
CA ALA A 301 -48.15 -53.73 -12.28
C ALA A 301 -47.78 -52.30 -11.91
N THR A 302 -46.90 -52.18 -10.91
CA THR A 302 -46.43 -50.90 -10.38
C THR A 302 -44.91 -50.86 -10.35
N LEU A 303 -44.33 -49.72 -10.73
CA LEU A 303 -42.91 -49.40 -10.56
C LEU A 303 -42.74 -48.50 -9.34
N SER A 304 -41.65 -48.69 -8.59
CA SER A 304 -41.30 -47.79 -7.48
C SER A 304 -40.93 -46.38 -7.96
N ASN A 305 -40.41 -46.27 -9.18
CA ASN A 305 -39.99 -45.02 -9.79
C ASN A 305 -40.45 -44.95 -11.26
N PRO A 306 -40.73 -43.75 -11.80
CA PRO A 306 -41.05 -43.57 -13.21
C PRO A 306 -39.83 -43.84 -14.10
N THR A 307 -40.06 -44.12 -15.39
CA THR A 307 -39.00 -44.26 -16.40
C THR A 307 -38.97 -43.08 -17.38
N ASP A 308 -37.80 -42.73 -17.92
CA ASP A 308 -37.62 -41.63 -18.88
C ASP A 308 -38.20 -41.97 -20.26
N ARG A 309 -38.30 -43.27 -20.57
CA ARG A 309 -38.79 -43.80 -21.84
C ARG A 309 -39.78 -44.92 -21.61
N ALA A 310 -40.60 -45.14 -22.63
CA ALA A 310 -41.52 -46.27 -22.63
C ALA A 310 -40.73 -47.58 -22.72
N PHE A 311 -41.12 -48.56 -21.93
CA PHE A 311 -40.54 -49.90 -21.99
C PHE A 311 -41.61 -50.97 -21.78
N THR A 312 -41.35 -52.16 -22.32
CA THR A 312 -42.27 -53.29 -22.29
C THR A 312 -41.59 -54.46 -21.61
N VAL A 313 -42.30 -55.08 -20.67
CA VAL A 313 -41.90 -56.34 -20.04
C VAL A 313 -42.81 -57.47 -20.51
N THR A 314 -42.26 -58.67 -20.60
CA THR A 314 -43.02 -59.88 -20.96
C THR A 314 -43.21 -60.73 -19.71
N LEU A 315 -44.42 -61.26 -19.53
CA LEU A 315 -44.74 -62.19 -18.46
C LEU A 315 -44.50 -63.63 -18.93
N SER A 316 -44.35 -64.56 -17.99
CA SER A 316 -44.12 -65.98 -18.25
C SER A 316 -45.20 -66.66 -19.10
N ASN A 317 -46.40 -66.08 -19.17
CA ASN A 317 -47.50 -66.54 -20.03
C ASN A 317 -47.53 -65.86 -21.41
N GLY A 318 -46.55 -65.02 -21.73
CA GLY A 318 -46.46 -64.28 -23.00
C GLY A 318 -47.24 -62.96 -23.04
N ALA A 319 -48.03 -62.62 -22.01
CA ALA A 319 -48.66 -61.31 -21.92
C ALA A 319 -47.61 -60.20 -21.73
N THR A 320 -47.85 -59.02 -22.27
CA THR A 320 -46.90 -57.90 -22.18
C THR A 320 -47.48 -56.74 -21.38
N ILE A 321 -46.64 -56.06 -20.60
CA ILE A 321 -46.99 -54.83 -19.89
C ILE A 321 -46.12 -53.72 -20.46
N THR A 322 -46.75 -52.68 -21.00
CA THR A 322 -46.04 -51.48 -21.47
C THR A 322 -46.25 -50.34 -20.49
N PHE A 323 -45.14 -49.80 -19.98
CA PHE A 323 -45.13 -48.55 -19.24
C PHE A 323 -44.80 -47.44 -20.24
N ALA A 324 -45.64 -46.40 -20.31
CA ALA A 324 -45.29 -45.18 -21.03
C ALA A 324 -44.20 -44.42 -20.27
N ALA A 325 -43.50 -43.52 -20.95
CA ALA A 325 -42.57 -42.60 -20.28
C ALA A 325 -43.30 -41.83 -19.16
N GLY A 326 -42.66 -41.74 -17.99
CA GLY A 326 -43.20 -41.11 -16.79
C GLY A 326 -44.28 -41.92 -16.05
N ALA A 327 -44.72 -43.07 -16.57
CA ALA A 327 -45.76 -43.87 -15.93
C ALA A 327 -45.16 -44.81 -14.87
N THR A 328 -45.78 -44.88 -13.70
CA THR A 328 -45.45 -45.84 -12.64
C THR A 328 -46.43 -47.02 -12.59
N THR A 329 -47.48 -47.01 -13.40
CA THR A 329 -48.51 -48.05 -13.44
C THR A 329 -48.68 -48.58 -14.85
N GLY A 330 -48.83 -49.88 -14.98
CA GLY A 330 -49.09 -50.57 -16.23
C GLY A 330 -50.16 -51.65 -16.05
N THR A 331 -50.74 -52.10 -17.15
CA THR A 331 -51.66 -53.25 -17.20
C THR A 331 -51.25 -54.15 -18.34
N SER A 332 -51.28 -55.46 -18.12
CA SER A 332 -50.92 -56.43 -19.15
C SER A 332 -51.89 -56.42 -20.32
N SER A 333 -51.43 -56.86 -21.49
CA SER A 333 -52.31 -57.36 -22.52
C SER A 333 -53.21 -58.46 -21.94
N ALA A 334 -54.44 -58.54 -22.44
CA ALA A 334 -55.37 -59.60 -22.05
C ALA A 334 -54.79 -60.98 -22.40
N PHE A 335 -54.90 -61.93 -21.48
CA PHE A 335 -54.53 -63.33 -21.68
C PHE A 335 -55.70 -64.25 -21.37
N ALA A 336 -55.70 -65.43 -21.97
CA ALA A 336 -56.77 -66.41 -21.79
C ALA A 336 -56.76 -66.96 -20.35
N VAL A 337 -57.95 -67.17 -19.80
CA VAL A 337 -58.13 -67.93 -18.57
C VAL A 337 -58.74 -69.29 -18.88
N GLN A 338 -58.81 -70.15 -17.89
CA GLN A 338 -59.50 -71.43 -18.00
C GLN A 338 -60.98 -71.20 -18.37
N GLY A 339 -61.43 -71.94 -19.39
CA GLY A 339 -62.82 -71.87 -19.85
C GLY A 339 -63.79 -72.45 -18.82
N ASP A 340 -65.07 -72.06 -18.93
CA ASP A 340 -66.14 -72.58 -18.08
C ASP A 340 -66.39 -74.06 -18.37
N ASP A 341 -66.50 -74.88 -17.33
CA ASP A 341 -66.93 -76.27 -17.45
C ASP A 341 -67.85 -76.71 -16.29
N VAL A 342 -68.18 -77.99 -16.22
CA VAL A 342 -69.16 -78.52 -15.24
C VAL A 342 -68.54 -78.97 -13.92
N TYR A 343 -67.22 -78.88 -13.76
CA TYR A 343 -66.48 -79.26 -12.56
C TYR A 343 -66.21 -78.03 -11.68
N GLN A 344 -65.74 -78.26 -10.46
CA GLN A 344 -65.33 -77.19 -9.54
C GLN A 344 -63.82 -77.30 -9.36
N ASP A 345 -63.05 -76.57 -10.17
CA ASP A 345 -61.59 -76.72 -10.26
C ASP A 345 -60.85 -75.38 -10.35
N GLY A 346 -60.81 -74.64 -9.25
CA GLY A 346 -59.98 -73.44 -9.17
C GLY A 346 -58.48 -73.76 -9.32
N GLU A 347 -57.85 -73.20 -10.36
CA GLU A 347 -56.40 -73.26 -10.57
C GLU A 347 -55.67 -72.04 -9.98
N SER A 348 -54.43 -72.27 -9.54
CA SER A 348 -53.52 -71.20 -9.12
C SER A 348 -52.15 -71.43 -9.75
N TYR A 349 -51.61 -70.39 -10.36
CA TYR A 349 -50.28 -70.38 -10.95
C TYR A 349 -49.62 -69.01 -10.74
N THR A 350 -48.29 -68.99 -10.80
CA THR A 350 -47.50 -67.77 -10.61
C THR A 350 -47.10 -67.18 -11.95
N LEU A 351 -47.34 -65.89 -12.12
CA LEU A 351 -46.78 -65.11 -13.23
C LEU A 351 -45.46 -64.47 -12.79
N SER A 352 -44.44 -64.56 -13.64
CA SER A 352 -43.14 -63.92 -13.43
C SER A 352 -42.77 -63.07 -14.64
N VAL A 353 -41.96 -62.05 -14.44
CA VAL A 353 -41.36 -61.28 -15.54
C VAL A 353 -40.24 -62.12 -16.17
N THR A 354 -40.16 -62.14 -17.50
CA THR A 354 -39.16 -62.86 -18.31
C THR A 354 -38.39 -61.91 -19.21
#